data_AF-A0A354EWU6-F1
#
_entry.id   AF-A0A354EWU6-F1
#
_cell.length_a   1.000
_cell.length_b   1.000
_cell.length_c   1.000
_cell.angle_alpha   90.00
_cell.angle_beta   90.00
_cell.angle_gamma   90.00
#
_symmetry.space_group_name_H-M   'P 1'
#
loop_
_entity.id
_entity.type
_entity.pdbx_description
1 polymer ?
#
loop_
_entity_poly.entity_id
_entity_poly.type
_entity_poly.pdbx_seq_one_letter_code
_entity_poly.pdbx_strand_id
1 'polypeptide(L)'
;MHKLFYICLFLLGMFIQNDVVFAQTQLEMNQESCNDFAQTDLELNKYYKMVLNTYKNDPLFISKFIISQRKWLVFRDAYLESIYPNTQKNFYGSVNPMCRCTALTDVTLVRLKQIKMWINGIEEGNVCRGSIKV
;
A
#
# COMPACT_ATOMS: atom_id res chain seq x y z
N MET A 1 57.27 8.11 24.88
CA MET A 1 56.56 6.91 25.35
C MET A 1 55.05 7.15 25.53
N HIS A 2 54.60 8.25 26.15
CA HIS A 2 53.16 8.57 26.27
C HIS A 2 52.42 8.71 24.92
N LYS A 3 52.99 9.36 23.90
CA LYS A 3 52.36 9.48 22.56
C LYS A 3 52.15 8.14 21.84
N LEU A 4 53.07 7.18 21.99
CA LEU A 4 52.89 5.82 21.46
C LEU A 4 51.81 5.05 22.22
N PHE A 5 51.66 5.30 23.53
CA PHE A 5 50.62 4.69 24.36
C PHE A 5 49.20 5.14 23.95
N TYR A 6 49.02 6.44 23.65
CA TYR A 6 47.75 6.98 23.15
C TYR A 6 47.40 6.51 21.74
N ILE A 7 48.41 6.33 20.86
CA ILE A 7 48.20 5.76 19.51
C ILE A 7 47.75 4.29 19.61
N CYS A 8 48.33 3.52 20.53
CA CYS A 8 47.93 2.14 20.78
C CYS A 8 46.51 2.03 21.37
N LEU A 9 46.12 2.97 22.26
CA LEU A 9 44.77 3.05 22.81
C LEU A 9 43.71 3.45 21.77
N PHE A 10 44.07 4.31 20.81
CA PHE A 10 43.17 4.75 19.74
C PHE A 10 42.95 3.65 18.68
N LEU A 11 43.97 2.85 18.39
CA LEU A 11 43.87 1.71 17.47
C LEU A 11 43.09 0.52 18.07
N LEU A 12 43.10 0.36 19.39
CA LEU A 12 42.31 -0.68 20.08
C LEU A 12 40.79 -0.38 20.10
N GLY A 13 40.40 0.89 19.91
CA GLY A 13 39.00 1.33 19.99
C GLY A 13 38.17 1.14 18.71
N MET A 14 38.79 0.85 17.56
CA MET A 14 38.08 0.72 16.27
C MET A 14 37.51 -0.69 15.98
N PHE A 15 37.66 -1.66 16.89
CA PHE A 15 37.33 -3.07 16.63
C PHE A 15 35.96 -3.55 17.13
N ILE A 16 35.08 -2.67 17.63
CA ILE A 16 33.74 -3.07 18.10
C ILE A 16 32.67 -2.18 17.47
N GLN A 17 32.46 -2.34 16.16
CA GLN A 17 31.18 -2.01 15.52
C GLN A 17 30.58 -3.31 15.01
N ASN A 18 29.85 -4.00 15.89
CA ASN A 18 28.97 -5.10 15.49
C ASN A 18 27.68 -4.48 14.97
N ASP A 19 27.68 -4.02 13.73
CA ASP A 19 26.42 -3.74 13.04
C ASP A 19 25.71 -5.09 12.87
N VAL A 20 24.61 -5.27 13.59
CA VAL A 20 23.75 -6.44 13.43
C VAL A 20 23.12 -6.35 12.05
N VAL A 21 23.71 -7.03 11.07
CA VAL A 21 23.14 -7.18 9.74
C VAL A 21 21.96 -8.15 9.84
N PHE A 22 20.73 -7.62 9.85
CA PHE A 22 19.54 -8.45 9.66
C PHE A 22 19.48 -8.90 8.20
N ALA A 23 19.84 -10.15 7.94
CA ALA A 23 19.62 -10.77 6.64
C ALA A 23 18.13 -11.20 6.55
N GLN A 24 17.31 -10.45 5.81
CA GLN A 24 15.92 -10.79 5.57
C GLN A 24 15.80 -11.85 4.48
N THR A 25 14.97 -12.86 4.70
CA THR A 25 14.67 -13.89 3.70
C THR A 25 13.63 -13.39 2.69
N GLN A 26 13.66 -13.92 1.46
CA GLN A 26 12.62 -13.60 0.46
C GLN A 26 11.21 -13.99 0.95
N LEU A 27 11.10 -15.02 1.80
CA LEU A 27 9.82 -15.41 2.41
C LEU A 27 9.30 -14.31 3.34
N GLU A 28 10.15 -13.74 4.19
CA GLU A 28 9.79 -12.63 5.07
C GLU A 28 9.40 -11.38 4.26
N MET A 29 10.17 -11.03 3.23
CA MET A 29 9.85 -9.90 2.33
C MET A 29 8.49 -10.09 1.62
N ASN A 30 8.22 -11.31 1.15
CA ASN A 30 6.93 -11.67 0.54
C ASN A 30 5.79 -11.50 1.55
N GLN A 31 5.97 -11.99 2.77
CA GLN A 31 4.95 -11.91 3.81
C GLN A 31 4.67 -10.46 4.22
N GLU A 32 5.71 -9.66 4.40
CA GLU A 32 5.62 -8.24 4.75
C GLU A 32 4.83 -7.45 3.70
N SER A 33 5.21 -7.55 2.42
CA SER A 33 4.52 -6.84 1.34
C SER A 33 3.04 -7.26 1.21
N CYS A 34 2.73 -8.53 1.41
CA CYS A 34 1.33 -8.99 1.39
C CYS A 34 0.54 -8.58 2.63
N ASN A 35 1.19 -8.43 3.79
CA ASN A 35 0.57 -7.83 4.96
C ASN A 35 0.25 -6.35 4.72
N ASP A 36 1.15 -5.59 4.09
CA ASP A 36 0.91 -4.18 3.73
C ASP A 36 -0.28 -4.02 2.80
N PHE A 37 -0.39 -4.89 1.78
CA PHE A 37 -1.57 -4.93 0.92
C PHE A 37 -2.84 -5.21 1.73
N ALA A 38 -2.82 -6.22 2.62
CA ALA A 38 -3.97 -6.55 3.45
C ALA A 38 -4.40 -5.37 4.35
N GLN A 39 -3.45 -4.65 4.96
CA GLN A 39 -3.76 -3.46 5.75
C GLN A 39 -4.35 -2.34 4.90
N THR A 40 -3.82 -2.13 3.71
CA THR A 40 -4.32 -1.11 2.77
C THR A 40 -5.74 -1.43 2.31
N ASP A 41 -6.05 -2.70 2.02
CA ASP A 41 -7.40 -3.15 1.66
C ASP A 41 -8.38 -3.02 2.83
N LEU A 42 -7.93 -3.29 4.07
CA LEU A 42 -8.74 -3.04 5.27
C LEU A 42 -9.07 -1.55 5.43
N GLU A 43 -8.11 -0.66 5.20
CA GLU A 43 -8.34 0.78 5.24
C GLU A 43 -9.33 1.23 4.15
N LEU A 44 -9.16 0.72 2.92
CA LEU A 44 -10.11 0.97 1.84
C LEU A 44 -11.53 0.53 2.21
N ASN A 45 -11.69 -0.65 2.80
CA ASN A 45 -12.98 -1.18 3.23
C ASN A 45 -13.59 -0.35 4.37
N LYS A 46 -12.77 0.15 5.30
CA LYS A 46 -13.21 1.07 6.35
C LYS A 46 -13.81 2.33 5.73
N TYR A 47 -13.11 2.99 4.82
CA TYR A 47 -13.60 4.22 4.17
C TYR A 47 -14.80 3.96 3.25
N TYR A 48 -14.84 2.83 2.55
CA TYR A 48 -16.02 2.42 1.78
C TYR A 48 -17.27 2.36 2.67
N LYS A 49 -17.19 1.71 3.84
CA LYS A 49 -18.30 1.66 4.80
C LYS A 49 -18.68 3.04 5.34
N MET A 50 -17.69 3.90 5.58
CA MET A 50 -17.93 5.29 5.99
C MET A 50 -18.74 6.03 4.91
N VAL A 51 -18.41 5.87 3.62
CA VAL A 51 -19.16 6.49 2.52
C VAL A 51 -20.60 6.01 2.52
N LEU A 52 -20.82 4.69 2.62
CA LEU A 52 -22.20 4.16 2.68
C LEU A 52 -23.00 4.74 3.86
N ASN A 53 -22.37 4.94 5.01
CA ASN A 53 -23.05 5.54 6.17
C ASN A 53 -23.28 7.06 6.00
N THR A 54 -22.32 7.79 5.45
CA THR A 54 -22.44 9.24 5.22
C THR A 54 -23.55 9.55 4.23
N TYR A 55 -23.69 8.76 3.16
CA TYR A 55 -24.68 8.97 2.12
C TYR A 55 -25.92 8.07 2.29
N LYS A 56 -26.19 7.55 3.49
CA LYS A 56 -27.28 6.59 3.78
C LYS A 56 -28.67 7.05 3.35
N ASN A 57 -28.89 8.36 3.24
CA ASN A 57 -30.15 8.97 2.82
C ASN A 57 -30.22 9.24 1.31
N ASP A 58 -29.18 8.90 0.54
CA ASP A 58 -29.13 8.99 -0.93
C ASP A 58 -28.95 7.58 -1.54
N PRO A 59 -30.05 6.83 -1.69
CA PRO A 59 -30.00 5.45 -2.20
C PRO A 59 -29.55 5.39 -3.67
N LEU A 60 -29.79 6.45 -4.46
CA LEU A 60 -29.34 6.49 -5.86
C LEU A 60 -27.82 6.60 -5.92
N PHE A 61 -27.23 7.52 -5.15
CA PHE A 61 -25.78 7.62 -5.03
C PHE A 61 -25.16 6.30 -4.56
N ILE A 62 -25.69 5.71 -3.47
CA ILE A 62 -25.17 4.46 -2.91
C ILE A 62 -25.16 3.36 -3.97
N SER A 63 -26.25 3.20 -4.73
CA SER A 63 -26.34 2.20 -5.80
C SER A 63 -25.22 2.38 -6.84
N LYS A 64 -24.98 3.63 -7.30
CA LYS A 64 -23.92 3.93 -8.28
C LYS A 64 -22.52 3.78 -7.68
N PHE A 65 -22.31 4.18 -6.44
CA PHE A 65 -21.02 4.04 -5.74
C PHE A 65 -20.64 2.56 -5.55
N ILE A 66 -21.59 1.71 -5.14
CA ILE A 66 -21.38 0.26 -5.03
C ILE A 66 -21.00 -0.35 -6.39
N ILE A 67 -21.71 0.03 -7.46
CA ILE A 67 -21.39 -0.45 -8.82
C ILE A 67 -19.98 0.00 -9.22
N SER A 68 -19.61 1.27 -8.99
CA SER A 68 -18.26 1.78 -9.25
C SER A 68 -17.20 0.98 -8.50
N GLN A 69 -17.42 0.69 -7.21
CA GLN A 69 -16.48 -0.06 -6.40
C GLN A 69 -16.32 -1.51 -6.88
N ARG A 70 -17.42 -2.18 -7.25
CA ARG A 70 -17.37 -3.54 -7.83
C ARG A 70 -16.62 -3.58 -9.15
N LYS A 71 -16.83 -2.59 -10.02
CA LYS A 71 -16.10 -2.49 -11.29
C LYS A 71 -14.62 -2.19 -11.06
N TRP A 72 -14.28 -1.41 -10.04
CA TRP A 72 -12.90 -1.19 -9.66
C TRP A 72 -12.19 -2.48 -9.20
N LEU A 73 -12.86 -3.37 -8.45
CA LEU A 73 -12.27 -4.66 -8.07
C LEU A 73 -11.91 -5.50 -9.31
N VAL A 74 -12.81 -5.57 -10.29
CA VAL A 74 -12.54 -6.25 -11.57
C VAL A 74 -11.36 -5.62 -12.31
N PHE A 75 -11.30 -4.28 -12.35
CA PHE A 75 -10.16 -3.56 -12.92
C PHE A 75 -8.85 -3.86 -12.18
N ARG A 76 -8.85 -3.84 -10.85
CA ARG A 76 -7.66 -4.10 -10.02
C ARG A 76 -7.06 -5.46 -10.34
N ASP A 77 -7.90 -6.49 -10.40
CA ASP A 77 -7.46 -7.85 -10.64
C ASP A 77 -6.95 -7.97 -12.09
N ALA A 78 -7.66 -7.40 -13.08
CA ALA A 78 -7.22 -7.36 -14.48
C ALA A 78 -5.92 -6.55 -14.67
N TYR A 79 -5.75 -5.47 -13.91
CA TYR A 79 -4.53 -4.65 -13.92
C TYR A 79 -3.33 -5.45 -13.41
N LEU A 80 -3.50 -6.22 -12.32
CA LEU A 80 -2.44 -7.10 -11.82
C LEU A 80 -2.06 -8.16 -12.87
N GLU A 81 -3.05 -8.80 -13.49
CA GLU A 81 -2.79 -9.78 -14.57
C GLU A 81 -2.13 -9.13 -15.80
N SER A 82 -2.39 -7.86 -16.08
CA SER A 82 -1.70 -7.14 -17.17
C SER A 82 -0.22 -6.87 -16.88
N ILE A 83 0.17 -6.75 -15.60
CA ILE A 83 1.57 -6.63 -15.18
C ILE A 83 2.27 -7.98 -15.25
N TYR A 84 1.56 -9.07 -14.91
CA TYR A 84 2.10 -10.42 -14.82
C TYR A 84 1.36 -11.41 -15.74
N PRO A 85 1.37 -11.22 -17.07
CA PRO A 85 0.53 -12.00 -18.00
C PRO A 85 0.93 -13.47 -18.13
N ASN A 86 2.20 -13.81 -17.88
CA ASN A 86 2.66 -15.19 -17.94
C ASN A 86 2.17 -16.03 -16.76
N THR A 87 1.45 -17.13 -17.06
CA THR A 87 0.89 -18.06 -16.07
C THR A 87 1.79 -19.25 -15.74
N GLN A 88 2.96 -19.37 -16.40
CA GLN A 88 3.90 -20.44 -16.11
C GLN A 88 4.41 -20.36 -14.68
N LYS A 89 4.40 -21.50 -13.99
CA LYS A 89 4.87 -21.60 -12.61
C LYS A 89 6.32 -21.10 -12.52
N ASN A 90 6.60 -20.26 -11.53
CA ASN A 90 7.92 -19.69 -11.24
C ASN A 90 8.52 -18.79 -12.33
N PHE A 91 7.76 -18.36 -13.35
CA PHE A 91 8.27 -17.49 -14.43
C PHE A 91 8.92 -16.20 -13.89
N TYR A 92 8.31 -15.59 -12.88
CA TYR A 92 8.80 -14.36 -12.24
C TYR A 92 9.66 -14.61 -10.98
N GLY A 93 10.06 -15.86 -10.73
CA GLY A 93 10.91 -16.22 -9.58
C GLY A 93 10.24 -16.10 -8.21
N SER A 94 11.04 -16.26 -7.16
CA SER A 94 10.61 -16.26 -5.75
C SER A 94 10.14 -14.90 -5.24
N VAL A 95 10.46 -13.82 -5.96
CA VAL A 95 10.07 -12.43 -5.65
C VAL A 95 8.65 -12.08 -6.10
N ASN A 96 8.04 -12.91 -6.97
CA ASN A 96 6.73 -12.66 -7.55
C ASN A 96 5.63 -12.34 -6.52
N PRO A 97 5.51 -13.03 -5.36
CA PRO A 97 4.50 -12.70 -4.36
C PRO A 97 4.66 -11.27 -3.82
N MET A 98 5.89 -10.86 -3.47
CA MET A 98 6.18 -9.49 -3.03
C MET A 98 5.79 -8.47 -4.10
N CYS A 99 6.23 -8.66 -5.35
CA CYS A 99 5.94 -7.68 -6.42
C CYS A 99 4.44 -7.59 -6.73
N ARG A 100 3.69 -8.70 -6.67
CA ARG A 100 2.23 -8.71 -6.85
C ARG A 100 1.52 -7.98 -5.71
N CYS A 101 1.93 -8.22 -4.47
CA CYS A 101 1.37 -7.55 -3.30
C CYS A 101 1.67 -6.05 -3.31
N THR A 102 2.91 -5.64 -3.66
CA THR A 102 3.25 -4.22 -3.84
C THR A 102 2.39 -3.56 -4.92
N ALA A 103 2.22 -4.18 -6.10
CA ALA A 103 1.37 -3.63 -7.15
C ALA A 103 -0.10 -3.49 -6.72
N LEU A 104 -0.61 -4.45 -5.95
CA LEU A 104 -1.95 -4.39 -5.36
C LEU A 104 -2.08 -3.27 -4.32
N THR A 105 -1.06 -3.04 -3.49
CA THR A 105 -1.02 -1.91 -2.55
C THR A 105 -1.12 -0.58 -3.30
N ASP A 106 -0.32 -0.38 -4.33
CA ASP A 106 -0.26 0.89 -5.07
C ASP A 106 -1.60 1.26 -5.70
N VAL A 107 -2.22 0.32 -6.44
CA VAL A 107 -3.53 0.56 -7.07
C VAL A 107 -4.64 0.76 -6.03
N THR A 108 -4.52 0.12 -4.86
CA THR A 108 -5.47 0.27 -3.75
C THR A 108 -5.33 1.63 -3.07
N LEU A 109 -4.11 2.15 -2.89
CA LEU A 109 -3.87 3.50 -2.36
C LEU A 109 -4.46 4.59 -3.26
N VAL A 110 -4.36 4.44 -4.59
CA VAL A 110 -4.99 5.37 -5.54
C VAL A 110 -6.50 5.38 -5.35
N ARG A 111 -7.13 4.21 -5.23
CA ARG A 111 -8.57 4.11 -5.00
C ARG A 111 -8.97 4.66 -3.63
N LEU A 112 -8.20 4.36 -2.60
CA LEU A 112 -8.42 4.89 -1.25
C LEU A 112 -8.43 6.42 -1.26
N LYS A 113 -7.50 7.06 -1.99
CA LYS A 113 -7.50 8.53 -2.18
C LYS A 113 -8.81 9.03 -2.79
N GLN A 114 -9.31 8.37 -3.84
CA GLN A 114 -10.61 8.71 -4.43
C GLN A 114 -11.78 8.53 -3.45
N ILE A 115 -11.77 7.46 -2.65
CA ILE A 115 -12.82 7.19 -1.66
C ILE A 115 -12.79 8.23 -0.53
N LYS A 116 -11.60 8.58 -0.04
CA LYS A 116 -11.40 9.61 1.01
C LYS A 116 -12.01 10.96 0.62
N MET A 117 -12.05 11.33 -0.66
CA MET A 117 -12.68 12.57 -1.12
C MET A 117 -14.18 12.64 -0.78
N TRP A 118 -14.90 11.52 -0.86
CA TRP A 118 -16.33 11.48 -0.49
C TRP A 118 -16.56 11.75 1.01
N ILE A 119 -15.55 11.54 1.84
CA ILE A 119 -15.57 11.76 3.29
C ILE A 119 -15.00 13.12 3.69
N ASN A 120 -13.99 13.62 2.98
CA ASN A 120 -13.37 14.89 3.31
C ASN A 120 -14.19 16.08 2.77
N GLY A 121 -14.96 15.85 1.70
CA GLY A 121 -15.71 16.89 1.02
C GLY A 121 -14.83 17.78 0.13
N ILE A 122 -15.44 18.84 -0.39
CA ILE A 122 -14.81 19.81 -1.30
C ILE A 122 -15.26 21.23 -0.95
N GLU A 123 -14.48 22.23 -1.36
CA GLU A 123 -14.93 23.62 -1.29
C GLU A 123 -16.16 23.87 -2.18
N GLU A 124 -17.05 24.72 -1.69
CA GLU A 124 -18.26 25.14 -2.40
C GLU A 124 -17.88 25.85 -3.71
N GLY A 125 -18.62 25.59 -4.79
CA GLY A 125 -18.38 26.19 -6.12
C GLY A 125 -17.62 25.30 -7.12
N ASN A 126 -17.09 24.14 -6.73
CA ASN A 126 -16.54 23.17 -7.69
C ASN A 126 -17.62 22.27 -8.31
N VAL A 127 -18.34 22.79 -9.30
CA VAL A 127 -19.50 22.12 -9.93
C VAL A 127 -19.17 20.79 -10.64
N CYS A 128 -17.91 20.57 -11.01
CA CYS A 128 -17.47 19.33 -11.66
C CYS A 128 -17.28 18.14 -10.69
N ARG A 129 -17.48 18.36 -9.38
CA ARG A 129 -17.29 17.33 -8.35
C ARG A 129 -18.58 16.61 -7.94
N GLY A 130 -19.70 16.93 -8.58
CA GLY A 130 -20.95 16.16 -8.51
C GLY A 130 -21.46 15.99 -7.08
N SER A 131 -21.83 14.76 -6.72
CA SER A 131 -22.45 14.43 -5.42
C SER A 131 -21.50 14.41 -4.22
N ILE A 132 -20.24 14.83 -4.35
CA ILE A 132 -19.33 14.90 -3.20
C ILE A 132 -19.87 15.97 -2.24
N LYS A 133 -20.00 15.63 -0.96
CA LYS A 133 -20.45 16.57 0.06
C LYS A 133 -19.57 17.83 0.09
N VAL A 134 -20.21 18.97 0.31
CA VAL A 134 -19.56 20.24 0.66
C VAL A 134 -19.46 20.31 2.18
#